data_AF-A0A699Z6H7-F1
#
_entry.id   AF-A0A699Z6H7-F1
#
_cell.length_a   1.000
_cell.length_b   1.000
_cell.length_c   1.000
_cell.angle_alpha   90.00
_cell.angle_beta   90.00
_cell.angle_gamma   90.00
#
_symmetry.space_group_name_H-M   'P 1'
#
loop_
_entity.id
_entity.type
_entity.pdbx_description
1 polymer ?
#
loop_
_entity_poly.entity_id
_entity_poly.type
_entity_poly.pdbx_seq_one_letter_code
_entity_poly.pdbx_strand_id
1 'polypeptide(L)'
;MTLNTFHFAGVSAKNVTLGVPRLTEIINLAKNIKTPSLSVYLDERHANDKEAAKDVQSALEYAALRNITSRVEIWYDPVDPAAPEKTVVEEDGAMVAAYFELPDDDLDVNKLSPWLLRIELDRDMILDKKLTVNQVAGRISEEYDDFLNVMFSDENAEKL
;
A
#
# COMPACT_ATOMS: atom_id res chain seq x y z
N MET A 1 14.64 -30.58 27.36
CA MET A 1 14.06 -29.42 26.64
C MET A 1 14.74 -28.17 27.16
N THR A 2 15.54 -27.48 26.36
CA THR A 2 16.28 -26.29 26.80
C THR A 2 15.43 -25.03 26.69
N LEU A 3 15.81 -24.03 27.48
CA LEU A 3 15.01 -22.83 27.76
C LEU A 3 14.73 -21.95 26.53
N ASN A 4 15.60 -22.01 25.51
CA ASN A 4 15.45 -21.38 24.19
C ASN A 4 16.34 -22.17 23.20
N THR A 5 15.77 -22.85 22.20
CA THR A 5 16.57 -23.47 21.13
C THR A 5 16.57 -22.57 19.91
N PHE A 6 17.74 -22.01 19.58
CA PHE A 6 18.10 -21.66 18.21
C PHE A 6 19.31 -22.51 17.81
N HIS A 7 19.04 -23.59 17.06
CA HIS A 7 19.99 -24.14 16.11
C HIS A 7 19.29 -24.13 14.76
N PHE A 8 19.61 -23.13 13.93
CA PHE A 8 19.10 -23.03 12.58
C PHE A 8 19.90 -23.98 11.67
N ALA A 9 19.26 -25.04 11.20
CA ALA A 9 19.70 -25.79 10.05
C ALA A 9 18.50 -25.99 9.10
N GLY A 10 18.53 -25.31 7.95
CA GLY A 10 17.86 -25.78 6.74
C GLY A 10 16.52 -25.16 6.32
N VAL A 11 15.88 -24.26 7.07
CA VAL A 11 14.66 -23.58 6.57
C VAL A 11 14.44 -22.20 7.20
N SER A 12 13.96 -21.27 6.38
CA SER A 12 13.64 -19.84 6.57
C SER A 12 13.87 -19.23 7.97
N ALA A 13 14.55 -18.08 8.02
CA ALA A 13 14.84 -17.25 9.20
C ALA A 13 13.60 -16.64 9.89
N LYS A 14 12.54 -17.41 10.13
CA LYS A 14 11.37 -16.99 10.90
C LYS A 14 11.63 -17.27 12.38
N ASN A 15 11.62 -16.22 13.19
CA ASN A 15 11.66 -16.33 14.64
C ASN A 15 10.32 -16.86 15.14
N VAL A 16 10.23 -18.16 15.38
CA VAL A 16 9.04 -18.84 15.93
C VAL A 16 9.21 -19.12 17.42
N THR A 17 8.13 -19.03 18.19
CA THR A 17 8.12 -19.37 19.62
C THR A 17 8.16 -20.89 19.77
N LEU A 18 9.22 -21.42 20.37
CA LEU A 18 9.45 -22.85 20.58
C LEU A 18 9.72 -23.16 22.05
N GLY A 19 9.70 -24.45 22.41
CA GLY A 19 10.09 -24.92 23.75
C GLY A 19 9.10 -24.54 24.85
N VAL A 20 9.63 -24.22 26.03
CA VAL A 20 8.83 -23.93 27.23
C VAL A 20 7.84 -22.76 27.03
N PRO A 21 8.21 -21.63 26.42
CA PRO A 21 7.26 -20.55 26.15
C PRO A 21 6.03 -21.01 25.34
N ARG A 22 6.22 -21.83 24.31
CA ARG A 22 5.13 -22.36 23.49
C ARG A 22 4.27 -23.37 24.26
N LEU A 23 4.89 -24.20 25.11
CA LEU A 23 4.17 -25.14 25.98
C LEU A 23 3.25 -24.40 26.95
N THR A 24 3.72 -23.31 27.57
CA THR A 24 2.93 -22.48 28.49
C THR A 24 1.73 -21.83 27.78
N GLU A 25 1.89 -21.37 26.54
CA GLU A 25 0.78 -20.84 25.73
C GLU A 25 -0.32 -21.90 25.50
N ILE A 26 0.09 -23.15 25.17
CA ILE A 26 -0.84 -24.25 24.88
C ILE A 26 -1.59 -24.70 26.14
N ILE A 27 -0.89 -24.93 27.25
CA ILE A 27 -1.50 -25.43 28.50
C ILE A 27 -2.52 -24.43 29.05
N ASN A 28 -2.23 -23.13 28.96
CA ASN A 28 -3.11 -22.09 29.49
C ASN A 28 -4.20 -21.64 28.50
N LEU A 29 -4.28 -22.24 27.30
CA LEU A 29 -5.19 -21.82 26.23
C LEU A 29 -5.11 -20.31 25.98
N ALA A 30 -3.88 -19.80 25.86
CA ALA A 30 -3.64 -18.37 25.71
C ALA A 30 -4.33 -17.83 24.45
N LYS A 31 -5.19 -16.81 24.61
CA LYS A 31 -5.91 -16.18 23.48
C LYS A 31 -4.95 -15.50 22.49
N ASN A 32 -3.89 -14.87 23.00
CA ASN A 32 -2.90 -14.15 22.22
C ASN A 32 -1.55 -14.88 22.31
N ILE A 33 -1.26 -15.74 21.32
CA ILE A 33 0.03 -16.40 21.19
C ILE A 33 1.06 -15.45 20.58
N LYS A 34 2.34 -15.56 20.95
CA LYS A 34 3.38 -14.58 20.54
C LYS A 34 3.73 -14.62 19.06
N THR A 35 3.76 -15.82 18.47
CA THR A 35 4.10 -16.02 17.05
C THR A 35 3.00 -16.84 16.36
N PRO A 36 1.81 -16.25 16.15
CA PRO A 36 0.78 -16.92 15.37
C PRO A 36 1.31 -17.18 13.96
N SER A 37 1.04 -18.37 13.44
CA SER A 37 1.43 -18.74 12.08
C SER A 37 0.33 -19.56 11.44
N LEU A 38 0.20 -19.40 10.12
CA LEU A 38 -0.70 -20.14 9.26
C LEU A 38 0.12 -20.65 8.09
N SER A 39 -0.05 -21.93 7.74
CA SER A 39 0.49 -22.51 6.52
C SER A 39 -0.65 -22.67 5.52
N VAL A 40 -0.57 -21.94 4.41
CA VAL A 40 -1.54 -21.99 3.31
C VAL A 40 -0.93 -22.80 2.19
N TYR A 41 -1.60 -23.88 1.79
CA TYR A 41 -1.21 -24.71 0.67
C TYR A 41 -1.92 -24.21 -0.59
N LEU A 42 -1.19 -24.13 -1.70
CA LEU A 42 -1.73 -23.75 -3.00
C LEU A 42 -2.41 -24.96 -3.65
N ASP A 43 -3.40 -24.71 -4.51
CA ASP A 43 -3.96 -25.77 -5.35
C ASP A 43 -2.96 -26.25 -6.41
N GLU A 44 -3.24 -27.37 -7.06
CA GLU A 44 -2.33 -27.98 -8.03
C GLU A 44 -1.99 -27.08 -9.23
N ARG A 45 -2.88 -26.15 -9.59
CA ARG A 45 -2.69 -25.24 -10.73
C ARG A 45 -1.68 -24.14 -10.40
N HIS A 46 -1.66 -23.66 -9.16
CA HIS A 46 -0.77 -22.60 -8.70
C HIS A 46 0.50 -23.13 -8.02
N ALA A 47 0.48 -24.37 -7.50
CA ALA A 47 1.57 -24.91 -6.68
C ALA A 47 2.91 -25.11 -7.42
N ASN A 48 2.86 -25.31 -8.74
CA ASN A 48 4.05 -25.57 -9.57
C ASN A 48 4.53 -24.36 -10.37
N ASP A 49 3.85 -23.22 -10.25
CA ASP A 49 4.19 -21.98 -10.95
C ASP A 49 4.53 -20.88 -9.93
N LYS A 50 5.75 -20.36 -10.04
CA LYS A 50 6.26 -19.33 -9.14
C LYS A 50 5.50 -18.01 -9.29
N GLU A 51 5.12 -17.63 -10.51
CA GLU A 51 4.41 -16.36 -10.73
C GLU A 51 2.99 -16.44 -10.20
N ALA A 52 2.30 -17.55 -10.45
CA ALA A 52 0.97 -17.83 -9.91
C ALA A 52 0.99 -17.92 -8.37
N ALA A 53 2.02 -18.51 -7.78
CA ALA A 53 2.20 -18.51 -6.33
C ALA A 53 2.41 -17.09 -5.77
N LYS A 54 3.13 -16.22 -6.49
CA LYS A 54 3.32 -14.82 -6.12
C LYS A 54 2.00 -14.03 -6.22
N ASP A 55 1.14 -14.33 -7.19
CA ASP A 55 -0.21 -13.72 -7.26
C ASP A 55 -1.03 -14.03 -6.00
N VAL A 56 -1.04 -15.30 -5.58
CA VAL A 56 -1.74 -15.70 -4.35
C VAL A 56 -1.11 -15.05 -3.11
N GLN A 57 0.22 -14.97 -3.06
CA GLN A 57 0.92 -14.26 -1.97
C GLN A 57 0.47 -12.81 -1.89
N SER A 58 0.52 -12.07 -3.01
CA SER A 58 0.15 -10.66 -3.06
C SER A 58 -1.31 -10.43 -2.71
N ALA A 59 -2.21 -11.34 -3.09
CA ALA A 59 -3.63 -11.27 -2.74
C ALA A 59 -3.92 -11.50 -1.25
N LEU A 60 -3.10 -12.30 -0.55
CA LEU A 60 -3.26 -12.59 0.87
C LEU A 60 -2.51 -11.60 1.77
N GLU A 61 -1.48 -10.94 1.25
CA GLU A 61 -0.64 -10.03 2.00
C GLU A 61 -1.39 -8.73 2.34
N TYR A 62 -1.38 -8.35 3.61
CA TYR A 62 -1.90 -7.05 4.02
C TYR A 62 -0.96 -5.92 3.59
N ALA A 63 -1.32 -5.22 2.52
CA ALA A 63 -0.62 -4.05 2.03
C ALA A 63 -1.25 -2.76 2.57
N ALA A 64 -0.65 -2.19 3.63
CA ALA A 64 -1.00 -0.85 4.09
C ALA A 64 -0.34 0.22 3.23
N LEU A 65 -0.99 1.38 3.04
CA LEU A 65 -0.45 2.52 2.28
C LEU A 65 0.96 2.90 2.73
N ARG A 66 1.21 2.96 4.05
CA ARG A 66 2.54 3.23 4.62
C ARG A 66 3.66 2.29 4.13
N ASN A 67 3.32 1.08 3.70
CA ASN A 67 4.31 0.09 3.26
C ASN A 67 4.71 0.30 1.79
N ILE A 68 3.95 1.09 1.04
CA ILE A 68 4.15 1.39 -0.39
C ILE A 68 4.40 2.88 -0.63
N THR A 69 4.54 3.67 0.44
CA THR A 69 4.79 5.11 0.36
C THR A 69 6.27 5.39 0.62
N SER A 70 6.92 6.07 -0.31
CA SER A 70 8.29 6.57 -0.19
C SER A 70 8.32 7.88 0.61
N ARG A 71 7.42 8.81 0.27
CA ARG A 71 7.42 10.17 0.86
C ARG A 71 5.99 10.71 0.99
N VAL A 72 5.78 11.55 2.00
CA VAL A 72 4.54 12.30 2.20
C VAL A 72 4.89 13.75 2.47
N GLU A 73 4.23 14.66 1.76
CA GLU A 73 4.45 16.10 1.88
C GLU A 73 3.13 16.85 1.94
N ILE A 74 3.13 17.98 2.64
CA ILE A 74 1.99 18.90 2.69
C ILE A 74 2.43 20.22 2.09
N TRP A 75 1.74 20.63 1.04
CA TRP A 75 1.99 21.85 0.31
C TRP A 75 0.82 22.81 0.50
N TYR A 76 1.13 24.10 0.53
CA TYR A 76 0.13 25.15 0.38
C TYR A 76 0.10 25.55 -1.10
N ASP A 77 -0.96 25.12 -1.79
CA ASP A 77 -1.17 25.32 -3.23
C ASP A 77 -2.53 26.02 -3.42
N PRO A 78 -2.56 27.36 -3.44
CA PRO A 78 -3.80 28.10 -3.54
C PRO A 78 -4.42 27.92 -4.93
N VAL A 79 -5.57 27.24 -4.99
CA VAL A 79 -6.31 27.02 -6.23
C VAL A 79 -6.91 28.34 -6.72
N ASP A 80 -6.51 28.78 -7.91
CA ASP A 80 -7.15 29.89 -8.62
C ASP A 80 -8.29 29.32 -9.47
N PRO A 81 -9.57 29.67 -9.23
CA PRO A 81 -10.68 29.17 -10.03
C PRO A 81 -10.59 29.55 -11.52
N ALA A 82 -9.82 30.59 -11.87
CA ALA A 82 -9.59 30.99 -13.26
C ALA A 82 -8.46 30.19 -13.94
N ALA A 83 -7.62 29.49 -13.17
CA ALA A 83 -6.51 28.68 -13.67
C ALA A 83 -6.24 27.47 -12.73
N PRO A 84 -7.22 26.56 -12.54
CA PRO A 84 -7.09 25.42 -11.61
C PRO A 84 -6.03 24.40 -12.05
N GLU A 85 -5.61 24.44 -13.31
CA GLU A 85 -4.57 23.58 -13.89
C GLU A 85 -3.15 23.91 -13.39
N LYS A 86 -2.97 25.03 -12.68
CA LYS A 86 -1.67 25.47 -12.18
C LYS A 86 -1.44 25.00 -10.76
N THR A 87 -0.27 24.44 -10.53
CA THR A 87 0.23 24.06 -9.20
C THR A 87 1.54 24.76 -8.90
N VAL A 88 1.81 25.02 -7.62
CA VAL A 88 3.12 25.46 -7.14
C VAL A 88 4.22 24.39 -7.29
N VAL A 89 3.83 23.11 -7.46
CA VAL A 89 4.77 21.99 -7.61
C VAL A 89 5.10 21.81 -9.10
N GLU A 90 6.22 22.40 -9.54
CA GLU A 90 6.61 22.43 -10.96
C GLU A 90 6.68 21.03 -11.62
N GLU A 91 7.10 20.01 -10.88
CA GLU A 91 7.23 18.64 -11.39
C GLU A 91 5.88 17.94 -11.63
N ASP A 92 4.82 18.37 -10.96
CA ASP A 92 3.48 17.78 -11.12
C ASP A 92 2.61 18.57 -12.13
N GLY A 93 3.13 19.69 -12.67
CA GLY A 93 2.34 20.61 -13.50
C GLY A 93 1.70 19.97 -14.74
N ALA A 94 2.40 19.05 -15.41
CA ALA A 94 1.84 18.34 -16.56
C ALA A 94 0.71 17.37 -16.16
N MET A 95 0.84 16.71 -15.00
CA MET A 95 -0.16 15.79 -14.47
C MET A 95 -1.42 16.55 -14.04
N VAL A 96 -1.25 17.64 -13.28
CA VAL A 96 -2.38 18.48 -12.83
C VAL A 96 -3.10 19.09 -14.02
N ALA A 97 -2.37 19.58 -15.04
CA ALA A 97 -2.98 20.11 -16.24
C ALA A 97 -3.83 19.06 -16.97
N ALA A 98 -3.30 17.85 -17.17
CA ALA A 98 -4.02 16.77 -17.83
C ALA A 98 -5.29 16.35 -17.05
N TYR A 99 -5.25 16.38 -15.71
CA TYR A 99 -6.42 16.08 -14.87
C TYR A 99 -7.57 17.08 -15.12
N PHE A 100 -7.27 18.37 -15.27
CA PHE A 100 -8.28 19.40 -15.52
C PHE A 100 -8.67 19.58 -16.99
N GLU A 101 -8.02 18.89 -17.94
CA GLU A 101 -8.42 18.92 -19.37
C GLU A 101 -9.77 18.22 -19.62
N LEU A 102 -10.10 17.20 -18.82
CA LEU A 102 -11.36 16.48 -18.86
C LEU A 102 -11.98 16.47 -17.46
N PRO A 103 -12.55 17.62 -17.01
CA PRO A 103 -13.08 17.72 -15.67
C PRO A 103 -14.30 16.79 -15.53
N ASP A 104 -14.36 16.06 -14.41
CA ASP A 104 -15.58 15.37 -14.01
C ASP A 104 -16.69 16.39 -13.76
N ASP A 105 -17.91 16.09 -14.22
CA ASP A 105 -19.06 17.00 -14.13
C ASP A 105 -19.40 17.41 -12.67
N ASP A 106 -18.96 16.61 -11.69
CA ASP A 106 -19.19 16.82 -10.26
C ASP A 106 -18.08 17.62 -9.56
N LEU A 107 -16.99 17.97 -10.26
CA LEU A 107 -15.85 18.67 -9.65
C LEU A 107 -16.10 20.19 -9.52
N ASP A 108 -16.37 20.64 -8.29
CA ASP A 108 -16.50 22.07 -7.97
C ASP A 108 -15.16 22.65 -7.54
N VAL A 109 -14.45 23.27 -8.48
CA VAL A 109 -13.15 23.92 -8.28
C VAL A 109 -13.15 24.91 -7.10
N ASN A 110 -14.27 25.58 -6.83
CA ASN A 110 -14.35 26.58 -5.74
C ASN A 110 -14.33 25.96 -4.34
N LYS A 111 -14.55 24.65 -4.24
CA LYS A 111 -14.52 23.90 -2.98
C LYS A 111 -13.21 23.17 -2.74
N LEU A 112 -12.27 23.25 -3.68
CA LEU A 112 -10.97 22.63 -3.51
C LEU A 112 -10.20 23.31 -2.37
N SER A 113 -9.56 22.47 -1.56
CA SER A 113 -8.70 22.93 -0.46
C SER A 113 -7.43 23.57 -1.02
N PRO A 114 -6.93 24.68 -0.43
CA PRO A 114 -5.61 25.21 -0.77
C PRO A 114 -4.46 24.37 -0.17
N TRP A 115 -4.79 23.34 0.61
CA TRP A 115 -3.81 22.39 1.15
C TRP A 115 -3.77 21.14 0.30
N LEU A 116 -2.61 20.87 -0.29
CA LEU A 116 -2.31 19.70 -1.11
C LEU A 116 -1.52 18.68 -0.27
N LEU A 117 -2.07 17.48 -0.13
CA LEU A 117 -1.34 16.33 0.43
C LEU A 117 -0.76 15.52 -0.74
N ARG A 118 0.56 15.51 -0.85
CA ARG A 118 1.30 14.81 -1.89
C ARG A 118 1.91 13.53 -1.32
N ILE A 119 1.63 12.40 -1.97
CA ILE A 119 2.12 11.08 -1.57
C ILE A 119 2.94 10.54 -2.75
N GLU A 120 4.23 10.29 -2.52
CA GLU A 120 5.09 9.63 -3.50
C GLU A 120 5.15 8.14 -3.16
N LEU A 121 4.83 7.30 -4.13
CA LEU A 121 4.75 5.86 -3.99
C LEU A 121 6.08 5.20 -4.37
N ASP A 122 6.44 4.16 -3.64
CA ASP A 122 7.61 3.33 -3.94
C ASP A 122 7.27 2.34 -5.07
N ARG A 123 7.86 2.57 -6.24
CA ARG A 123 7.67 1.75 -7.43
C ARG A 123 8.02 0.29 -7.22
N ASP A 124 9.13 -0.01 -6.55
CA ASP A 124 9.58 -1.39 -6.37
C ASP A 124 8.61 -2.14 -5.44
N MET A 125 8.09 -1.45 -4.42
CA MET A 125 7.09 -2.03 -3.50
C MET A 125 5.73 -2.25 -4.18
N ILE A 126 5.29 -1.31 -5.04
CA ILE A 126 4.05 -1.46 -5.81
C ILE A 126 4.15 -2.65 -6.76
N LEU A 127 5.25 -2.77 -7.49
CA LEU A 127 5.50 -3.87 -8.41
C LEU A 127 5.58 -5.22 -7.69
N ASP A 128 6.29 -5.30 -6.56
CA ASP A 128 6.39 -6.54 -5.78
C ASP A 128 5.02 -7.00 -5.24
N LYS A 129 4.17 -6.04 -4.86
CA LYS A 129 2.81 -6.32 -4.38
C LYS A 129 1.79 -6.46 -5.52
N LYS A 130 2.20 -6.34 -6.78
CA LYS A 130 1.32 -6.38 -7.97
C LYS A 130 0.12 -5.42 -7.85
N LEU A 131 0.38 -4.23 -7.31
CA LEU A 131 -0.62 -3.15 -7.20
C LEU A 131 -0.47 -2.18 -8.38
N THR A 132 -1.54 -1.42 -8.64
CA THR A 132 -1.55 -0.32 -9.61
C THR A 132 -1.89 0.99 -8.91
N VAL A 133 -1.43 2.11 -9.46
CA VAL A 133 -1.74 3.45 -8.89
C VAL A 133 -3.25 3.68 -8.90
N ASN A 134 -3.93 3.24 -9.96
CA ASN A 134 -5.39 3.28 -10.07
C ASN A 134 -6.11 2.56 -8.92
N GLN A 135 -5.64 1.36 -8.54
CA GLN A 135 -6.22 0.63 -7.41
C GLN A 135 -6.00 1.36 -6.08
N VAL A 136 -4.82 1.95 -5.89
CA VAL A 136 -4.51 2.71 -4.67
C VAL A 136 -5.38 3.97 -4.58
N ALA A 137 -5.42 4.77 -5.65
CA ALA A 137 -6.23 5.97 -5.74
C ALA A 137 -7.72 5.66 -5.57
N GLY A 138 -8.23 4.65 -6.28
CA GLY A 138 -9.63 4.22 -6.18
C GLY A 138 -10.01 3.81 -4.76
N ARG A 139 -9.15 3.09 -4.03
CA ARG A 139 -9.40 2.73 -2.63
C ARG A 139 -9.41 3.92 -1.69
N ILE A 140 -8.58 4.95 -1.94
CA ILE A 140 -8.58 6.18 -1.13
C ILE A 140 -9.86 6.97 -1.40
N SER A 141 -10.25 7.12 -2.67
CA SER A 141 -11.48 7.80 -3.05
C SER A 141 -12.72 7.10 -2.48
N GLU A 142 -12.81 5.77 -2.55
CA GLU A 142 -13.93 5.01 -1.98
C GLU A 142 -14.08 5.19 -0.46
N GLU A 143 -12.98 5.33 0.28
CA GLU A 143 -13.01 5.47 1.74
C GLU A 143 -13.28 6.92 2.20
N TYR A 144 -12.89 7.92 1.39
CA TYR A 144 -12.88 9.34 1.76
C TYR A 144 -13.61 10.26 0.77
N ASP A 145 -14.52 9.72 -0.04
CA ASP A 145 -15.23 10.38 -1.15
C ASP A 145 -15.77 11.78 -0.81
N ASP A 146 -16.35 11.94 0.39
CA ASP A 146 -16.94 13.20 0.84
C ASP A 146 -15.93 14.32 1.17
N PHE A 147 -14.64 14.00 1.32
CA PHE A 147 -13.65 14.90 1.91
C PHE A 147 -12.43 15.20 1.03
N LEU A 148 -12.11 14.32 0.09
CA LEU A 148 -10.84 14.38 -0.63
C LEU A 148 -11.06 14.29 -2.14
N ASN A 149 -10.46 15.22 -2.88
CA ASN A 149 -10.23 15.06 -4.30
C ASN A 149 -8.88 14.37 -4.52
N VAL A 150 -8.88 13.23 -5.20
CA VAL A 150 -7.66 12.44 -5.44
C VAL A 150 -7.23 12.58 -6.89
N MET A 151 -6.00 13.04 -7.09
CA MET A 151 -5.33 13.11 -8.39
C MET A 151 -4.11 12.20 -8.35
N PHE A 152 -3.81 11.51 -9.45
CA PHE A 152 -2.68 10.60 -9.53
C PHE A 152 -2.03 10.63 -10.91
N SER A 153 -0.76 10.22 -10.98
CA SER A 153 0.02 10.18 -12.21
C SER A 153 -0.24 8.91 -13.01
N ASP A 154 0.12 8.92 -14.29
CA ASP A 154 0.19 7.69 -15.09
C ASP A 154 1.27 6.76 -14.54
N GLU A 155 1.11 5.45 -14.71
CA GLU A 155 2.04 4.42 -14.27
C GLU A 155 3.43 4.56 -14.91
N ASN A 156 3.52 5.29 -16.03
CA ASN A 156 4.75 5.60 -16.76
C ASN A 156 5.50 6.84 -16.25
N ALA A 157 4.96 7.61 -15.31
CA ALA A 157 5.60 8.82 -14.79
C ALA A 157 6.96 8.51 -14.15
N GLU A 158 7.92 9.45 -14.08
CA GLU A 158 9.21 9.15 -13.42
C GLU A 158 9.05 8.88 -11.91
N LYS A 159 8.07 9.54 -11.29
CA LYS A 159 7.67 9.37 -9.89
C LYS A 159 6.19 9.00 -9.84
N LEU A 160 5.88 8.03 -8.97
CA LEU A 160 4.52 7.54 -8.71
C LEU A 160 3.96 8.17 -7.44
#